data_AF-A0A8J3P6X3-F1
#
_entry.id   AF-A0A8J3P6X3-F1
#
_cell.length_a   1.000
_cell.length_b   1.000
_cell.length_c   1.000
_cell.angle_alpha   90.00
_cell.angle_beta   90.00
_cell.angle_gamma   90.00
#
_symmetry.space_group_name_H-M   'P 1'
#
loop_
_entity.id
_entity.type
_entity.pdbx_description
1 polymer ?
#
loop_
_entity_poly.entity_id
_entity_poly.type
_entity_poly.pdbx_seq_one_letter_code
_entity_poly.pdbx_strand_id
1 'polypeptide(L)'
;MSTPDETTTPGLAALVRAEWPAFRSRGRMAALLVAALAVIALAVLPALGSRGSCSKGPVEVPCPTDPLGPDGRPVSDLFFFAHRPLTGDGSLTVRLTALTGTITYPPPDHDEIVAGVVPWAKTGIIIKDGLGQGSSYAALLMTGSHGVRFQHDYTHDTAGLPGGVSPQSPRWLRLTRTGDTITGEESADGTSWTPVGTARLAGLPATAQIGLFAASPGDLTLAPVGLGGSVGQVRFTQAVGSFDSVTTTGGVAAGPWSADTVGELGHTDWEKFHRAPGLVEEGGTLTVTGSGDIGPVGTEGGRTSKDTLVGLFVAVLILIVTAARYAARAVTGATPGGRRLAARALVLGGAVFVSGLAAVAVAVPLGTMLLRDGGLTVVSAGPLTELRVVVGTAVLLALVAVLALALGALLRRAWLAVTVLLAGLVLPYLLVVVPLLPDAVADWLLRLTPAAGFAVLQTLTEYPQVTMHYAPYAGYFPLPWWAGLAVTGAFAALALGLALRRAPRRPETTPVDWR
;
A
#
# COMPACT_ATOMS: atom_id res chain seq x y z
N MET A 1 27.71 66.82 18.02
CA MET A 1 27.49 66.33 16.63
C MET A 1 27.64 64.82 16.70
N SER A 2 26.54 64.14 17.04
CA SER A 2 26.50 62.69 17.22
C SER A 2 25.46 62.17 16.25
N THR A 3 25.91 61.37 15.30
CA THR A 3 25.12 60.75 14.24
C THR A 3 23.99 59.90 14.85
N PRO A 4 22.75 59.97 14.31
CA PRO A 4 21.71 59.02 14.71
C PRO A 4 22.11 57.62 14.24
N ASP A 5 22.02 56.70 15.19
CA ASP A 5 22.34 55.28 15.06
C ASP A 5 21.57 54.66 13.89
N GLU A 6 22.30 53.92 13.07
CA GLU A 6 21.80 53.23 11.88
C GLU A 6 20.77 52.20 12.35
N THR A 7 19.48 52.42 12.04
CA THR A 7 18.40 51.50 12.41
C THR A 7 18.63 50.15 11.74
N THR A 8 19.33 49.26 12.44
CA THR A 8 19.61 47.89 11.99
C THR A 8 18.27 47.17 11.87
N THR A 9 17.80 46.98 10.63
CA THR A 9 16.59 46.17 10.40
C THR A 9 16.75 44.81 11.07
N PRO A 10 15.84 44.39 11.96
CA PRO A 10 16.00 43.16 12.70
C PRO A 10 16.11 41.95 11.76
N GLY A 11 17.07 41.08 12.05
CA GLY A 11 17.27 39.84 11.32
C GLY A 11 16.08 38.88 11.44
N LEU A 12 15.92 37.96 10.48
CA LEU A 12 14.80 37.01 10.44
C LEU A 12 14.66 36.20 11.73
N ALA A 13 15.76 35.77 12.33
CA ALA A 13 15.76 35.02 13.59
C ALA A 13 15.23 35.85 14.78
N ALA A 14 15.47 37.16 14.80
CA ALA A 14 14.89 38.05 15.82
C ALA A 14 13.38 38.21 15.61
N LEU A 15 12.93 38.31 14.36
CA LEU A 15 11.51 38.37 14.02
C LEU A 15 10.76 37.08 14.35
N VAL A 16 11.35 35.91 14.10
CA VAL A 16 10.77 34.60 14.47
C VAL A 16 10.60 34.52 15.99
N ARG A 17 11.62 34.90 16.77
CA ARG A 17 11.54 34.95 18.23
C ARG A 17 10.45 35.91 18.72
N ALA A 18 10.31 37.08 18.08
CA ALA A 18 9.30 38.07 18.43
C ALA A 18 7.86 37.67 18.04
N GLU A 19 7.68 36.87 16.99
CA GLU A 19 6.36 36.39 16.57
C GLU A 19 5.84 35.22 17.41
N TRP A 20 6.70 34.49 18.12
CA TRP A 20 6.28 33.35 18.95
C TRP A 20 5.25 33.73 20.05
N PRO A 21 5.45 34.77 20.88
CA PRO A 21 4.45 35.21 21.84
C PRO A 21 3.15 35.65 21.17
N ALA A 22 3.24 36.32 20.02
CA ALA A 22 2.07 36.73 19.25
C ALA A 22 1.30 35.52 18.72
N PHE A 23 1.97 34.44 18.31
CA PHE A 23 1.32 33.20 17.89
C PHE A 23 0.68 32.44 19.07
N ARG A 24 1.29 32.43 20.25
CA ARG A 24 0.90 31.63 21.44
C ARG A 24 -0.38 32.11 22.16
N SER A 25 -1.39 32.61 21.45
CA SER A 25 -2.66 32.95 22.08
C SER A 25 -3.43 31.69 22.50
N ARG A 26 -4.23 31.80 23.56
CA ARG A 26 -5.05 30.69 24.10
C ARG A 26 -5.88 29.99 23.00
N GLY A 27 -6.53 30.76 22.13
CA GLY A 27 -7.35 30.21 21.05
C GLY A 27 -6.57 29.43 19.99
N ARG A 28 -5.35 29.87 19.62
CA ARG A 28 -4.53 29.14 18.64
C ARG A 28 -3.90 27.89 19.23
N MET A 29 -3.45 27.96 20.49
CA MET A 29 -2.95 26.80 21.21
C MET A 29 -4.04 25.76 21.43
N ALA A 30 -5.26 26.19 21.79
CA ALA A 30 -6.41 25.31 21.86
C ALA A 30 -6.74 24.69 20.50
N ALA A 31 -6.70 25.45 19.39
CA ALA A 31 -6.94 24.90 18.06
C ALA A 31 -5.90 23.83 17.65
N LEU A 32 -4.60 24.06 17.91
CA LEU A 32 -3.57 23.04 17.68
C LEU A 32 -3.79 21.79 18.53
N LEU A 33 -4.14 21.98 19.81
CA LEU A 33 -4.44 20.88 20.71
C LEU A 33 -5.65 20.08 20.23
N VAL A 34 -6.74 20.74 19.84
CA VAL A 34 -7.95 20.07 19.31
C VAL A 34 -7.63 19.35 18.00
N ALA A 35 -6.80 19.92 17.12
CA ALA A 35 -6.37 19.24 15.89
C ALA A 35 -5.55 17.98 16.19
N ALA A 36 -4.61 18.05 17.14
CA ALA A 36 -3.81 16.91 17.58
C ALA A 36 -4.68 15.83 18.25
N LEU A 37 -5.60 16.23 19.13
CA LEU A 37 -6.56 15.34 19.78
C LEU A 37 -7.52 14.72 18.77
N ALA A 38 -7.94 15.43 17.73
CA ALA A 38 -8.78 14.87 16.68
C ALA A 38 -8.05 13.75 15.93
N VAL A 39 -6.76 13.92 15.61
CA VAL A 39 -5.93 12.87 15.00
C VAL A 39 -5.84 11.64 15.90
N ILE A 40 -5.55 11.83 17.19
CA ILE A 40 -5.39 10.72 18.14
C ILE A 40 -6.74 10.04 18.43
N ALA A 41 -7.77 10.80 18.77
CA ALA A 41 -9.07 10.27 19.18
C ALA A 41 -9.76 9.52 18.03
N LEU A 42 -9.68 10.02 16.79
CA LEU A 42 -10.26 9.33 15.63
C LEU A 42 -9.40 8.18 15.11
N ALA A 43 -8.17 8.01 15.60
CA ALA A 43 -7.41 6.77 15.46
C ALA A 43 -7.85 5.73 16.49
N VAL A 44 -8.00 6.15 17.75
CA VAL A 44 -8.23 5.26 18.90
C VAL A 44 -9.70 4.82 19.03
N LEU A 45 -10.65 5.74 18.94
CA LEU A 45 -12.06 5.45 19.22
C LEU A 45 -12.66 4.42 18.24
N PRO A 46 -12.46 4.54 16.91
CA PRO A 46 -12.94 3.50 15.99
C PRO A 46 -12.21 2.18 16.18
N ALA A 47 -10.92 2.20 16.53
CA ALA A 47 -10.14 0.99 16.76
C ALA A 47 -10.66 0.21 17.99
N LEU A 48 -10.96 0.88 19.10
CA LEU A 48 -11.54 0.26 20.31
C LEU A 48 -12.90 -0.41 20.07
N GLY A 49 -13.70 0.14 19.15
CA GLY A 49 -15.01 -0.40 18.79
C GLY A 49 -14.98 -1.42 17.66
N SER A 50 -13.85 -1.54 16.95
CA SER A 50 -13.73 -2.46 15.82
C SER A 50 -13.33 -3.84 16.31
N ARG A 51 -14.13 -4.86 16.00
CA ARG A 51 -13.75 -6.27 16.19
C ARG A 51 -13.77 -6.98 14.85
N GLY A 52 -12.71 -7.71 14.56
CA GLY A 52 -12.69 -8.68 13.46
C GLY A 52 -13.31 -9.97 13.95
N SER A 53 -14.42 -10.38 13.34
CA SER A 53 -14.93 -11.72 13.53
C SER A 53 -15.09 -12.44 12.22
N CYS A 54 -14.56 -13.65 12.21
CA CYS A 54 -14.69 -14.61 11.15
C CYS A 54 -15.61 -15.73 11.65
N SER A 55 -16.16 -16.52 10.77
CA SER A 55 -16.98 -17.67 11.15
C SER A 55 -16.33 -18.96 10.69
N LYS A 56 -16.39 -19.98 11.54
CA LYS A 56 -16.12 -21.37 11.18
C LYS A 56 -17.42 -22.14 11.33
N GLY A 57 -18.22 -22.14 10.25
CA GLY A 57 -19.61 -22.58 10.29
C GLY A 57 -20.46 -21.64 11.15
N PRO A 58 -21.25 -22.13 12.13
CA PRO A 58 -22.08 -21.28 12.98
C PRO A 58 -21.30 -20.61 14.12
N VAL A 59 -20.01 -20.92 14.29
CA VAL A 59 -19.19 -20.44 15.40
C VAL A 59 -18.39 -19.23 14.97
N GLU A 60 -18.52 -18.15 15.73
CA GLU A 60 -17.69 -16.96 15.59
C GLU A 60 -16.28 -17.25 16.13
N VAL A 61 -15.27 -17.03 15.29
CA VAL A 61 -13.85 -17.25 15.59
C VAL A 61 -13.05 -15.97 15.28
N PRO A 62 -11.93 -15.71 15.96
CA PRO A 62 -11.00 -14.66 15.56
C PRO A 62 -10.58 -14.87 14.11
N CYS A 63 -10.50 -13.78 13.34
CA CYS A 63 -9.98 -13.87 11.98
C CYS A 63 -8.50 -14.29 11.99
N PRO A 64 -8.09 -15.20 11.09
CA PRO A 64 -6.69 -15.52 10.92
C PRO A 64 -5.91 -14.24 10.60
N THR A 65 -4.73 -14.09 11.20
CA THR A 65 -3.79 -13.06 10.79
C THR A 65 -3.10 -13.47 9.50
N ASP A 66 -2.91 -12.56 8.56
CA ASP A 66 -2.18 -12.83 7.32
C ASP A 66 -0.80 -13.42 7.65
N PRO A 67 -0.38 -14.49 6.97
CA PRO A 67 0.94 -15.05 7.17
C PRO A 67 2.00 -14.04 6.75
N LEU A 68 3.12 -14.03 7.49
CA LEU A 68 4.26 -13.17 7.18
C LEU A 68 5.29 -13.96 6.40
N GLY A 69 5.78 -13.40 5.31
CA GLY A 69 6.90 -13.94 4.55
C GLY A 69 8.23 -13.77 5.29
N PRO A 70 9.35 -14.30 4.74
CA PRO A 70 10.68 -14.20 5.34
C PRO A 70 11.19 -12.77 5.55
N ASP A 71 10.64 -11.81 4.79
CA ASP A 71 10.95 -10.38 4.91
C ASP A 71 10.06 -9.64 5.93
N GLY A 72 9.17 -10.38 6.62
CA GLY A 72 8.25 -9.85 7.63
C GLY A 72 7.05 -9.09 7.05
N ARG A 73 6.81 -9.16 5.74
CA ARG A 73 5.63 -8.56 5.10
C ARG A 73 4.48 -9.57 5.01
N PRO A 74 3.22 -9.11 5.04
CA PRO A 74 2.08 -9.95 4.74
C PRO A 74 2.19 -10.55 3.34
N VAL A 75 1.84 -11.82 3.20
CA VAL A 75 1.86 -12.58 1.94
C VAL A 75 0.63 -13.47 1.82
N SER A 76 0.32 -13.87 0.58
CA SER A 76 -0.63 -14.92 0.29
C SER A 76 0.17 -16.20 0.12
N ASP A 77 -0.20 -17.24 0.87
CA ASP A 77 0.42 -18.56 0.82
C ASP A 77 -0.66 -19.62 0.96
N LEU A 78 -1.45 -19.73 -0.10
CA LEU A 78 -2.64 -20.57 -0.20
C LEU A 78 -2.54 -21.37 -1.50
N PHE A 79 -2.17 -22.65 -1.42
CA PHE A 79 -2.01 -23.49 -2.60
C PHE A 79 -2.03 -24.98 -2.26
N PHE A 80 -2.30 -25.83 -3.26
CA PHE A 80 -2.23 -27.28 -3.09
C PHE A 80 -0.82 -27.77 -3.43
N PHE A 81 -0.25 -28.61 -2.56
CA PHE A 81 1.14 -29.05 -2.64
C PHE A 81 1.25 -30.58 -2.65
N ALA A 82 1.72 -31.13 -3.78
CA ALA A 82 2.10 -32.52 -3.89
C ALA A 82 3.62 -32.66 -3.70
N HIS A 83 4.08 -33.15 -2.55
CA HIS A 83 5.48 -32.98 -2.14
C HIS A 83 6.16 -34.23 -1.57
N ARG A 84 7.49 -34.18 -1.52
CA ARG A 84 8.37 -35.13 -0.83
C ARG A 84 9.48 -34.40 -0.07
N PRO A 85 10.01 -34.99 1.00
CA PRO A 85 11.20 -34.46 1.66
C PRO A 85 12.42 -34.42 0.74
N LEU A 86 13.16 -33.31 0.77
CA LEU A 86 14.46 -33.12 0.12
C LEU A 86 15.52 -32.81 1.19
N THR A 87 16.39 -33.77 1.47
CA THR A 87 17.49 -33.62 2.43
C THR A 87 18.80 -33.30 1.72
N GLY A 88 19.35 -32.12 1.97
CA GLY A 88 20.54 -31.63 1.27
C GLY A 88 20.27 -31.35 -0.21
N ASP A 89 21.24 -31.65 -1.07
CA ASP A 89 21.21 -31.30 -2.49
C ASP A 89 20.35 -32.27 -3.30
N GLY A 90 19.68 -31.76 -4.33
CA GLY A 90 18.84 -32.59 -5.20
C GLY A 90 18.11 -31.77 -6.25
N SER A 91 17.40 -32.46 -7.14
CA SER A 91 16.62 -31.80 -8.18
C SER A 91 15.30 -32.49 -8.47
N LEU A 92 14.36 -31.73 -9.00
CA LEU A 92 13.10 -32.20 -9.57
C LEU A 92 13.01 -31.67 -11.01
N THR A 93 12.80 -32.57 -11.96
CA THR A 93 12.54 -32.26 -13.37
C THR A 93 11.18 -32.80 -13.77
N VAL A 94 10.37 -31.98 -14.44
CA VAL A 94 9.02 -32.34 -14.88
C VAL A 94 8.72 -31.82 -16.28
N ARG A 95 7.79 -32.44 -17.00
CA ARG A 95 7.21 -31.89 -18.21
C ARG A 95 5.76 -31.50 -17.94
N LEU A 96 5.48 -30.19 -17.94
CA LEU A 96 4.14 -29.65 -17.86
C LEU A 96 3.50 -29.67 -19.26
N THR A 97 2.34 -30.31 -19.39
CA THR A 97 1.64 -30.48 -20.67
C THR A 97 0.35 -29.68 -20.75
N ALA A 98 -0.23 -29.27 -19.63
CA ALA A 98 -1.42 -28.42 -19.62
C ALA A 98 -1.50 -27.57 -18.35
N LEU A 99 -2.02 -26.36 -18.50
CA LEU A 99 -2.55 -25.52 -17.44
C LEU A 99 -3.98 -25.15 -17.83
N THR A 100 -4.94 -25.67 -17.09
CA THR A 100 -6.37 -25.39 -17.27
C THR A 100 -6.96 -24.82 -15.98
N GLY A 101 -8.19 -24.36 -16.00
CA GLY A 101 -8.81 -23.75 -14.82
C GLY A 101 -10.29 -23.52 -14.98
N THR A 102 -10.91 -23.11 -13.89
CA THR A 102 -12.33 -22.75 -13.81
C THR A 102 -12.51 -21.45 -13.05
N ILE A 103 -13.53 -20.68 -13.41
CA ILE A 103 -13.97 -19.47 -12.71
C ILE A 103 -15.40 -19.73 -12.22
N THR A 104 -15.62 -19.52 -10.92
CA THR A 104 -16.91 -19.72 -10.25
C THR A 104 -17.48 -18.37 -9.83
N TYR A 105 -18.72 -18.12 -10.27
CA TYR A 105 -19.44 -16.90 -9.96
C TYR A 105 -20.13 -17.01 -8.59
N PRO A 106 -20.06 -15.98 -7.72
CA PRO A 106 -20.76 -16.00 -6.44
C PRO A 106 -22.25 -15.58 -6.57
N PRO A 107 -23.15 -16.06 -5.68
CA PRO A 107 -24.55 -15.63 -5.59
C PRO A 107 -24.70 -14.11 -5.37
N PRO A 108 -25.85 -13.47 -5.72
CA PRO A 108 -27.17 -14.07 -5.94
C PRO A 108 -27.56 -14.35 -7.41
N ASP A 109 -26.79 -13.91 -8.40
CA ASP A 109 -27.25 -13.89 -9.80
C ASP A 109 -26.58 -14.94 -10.71
N HIS A 110 -25.62 -15.74 -10.23
CA HIS A 110 -24.94 -16.75 -11.07
C HIS A 110 -24.21 -17.83 -10.23
N ASP A 111 -24.69 -19.08 -10.28
CA ASP A 111 -23.94 -20.31 -9.89
C ASP A 111 -23.19 -20.88 -11.11
N GLU A 112 -22.75 -20.01 -12.03
CA GLU A 112 -22.11 -20.45 -13.26
C GLU A 112 -20.65 -20.85 -12.98
N ILE A 113 -20.25 -22.03 -13.45
CA ILE A 113 -18.84 -22.44 -13.52
C ILE A 113 -18.43 -22.47 -14.99
N VAL A 114 -17.49 -21.61 -15.34
CA VAL A 114 -16.94 -21.53 -16.70
C VAL A 114 -15.50 -21.99 -16.73
N ALA A 115 -15.09 -22.61 -17.83
CA ALA A 115 -13.68 -22.88 -18.08
C ALA A 115 -12.93 -21.55 -18.28
N GLY A 116 -11.83 -21.37 -17.56
CA GLY A 116 -11.06 -20.13 -17.60
C GLY A 116 -9.80 -20.19 -16.74
N VAL A 117 -8.71 -19.63 -17.25
CA VAL A 117 -7.44 -19.52 -16.53
C VAL A 117 -7.15 -18.04 -16.34
N VAL A 118 -7.09 -17.58 -15.09
CA VAL A 118 -6.77 -16.18 -14.80
C VAL A 118 -5.31 -15.86 -15.11
N PRO A 119 -4.97 -14.59 -15.40
CA PRO A 119 -3.64 -14.21 -15.87
C PRO A 119 -2.47 -14.69 -15.00
N TRP A 120 -2.67 -14.75 -13.69
CA TRP A 120 -1.70 -15.17 -12.67
C TRP A 120 -2.09 -16.49 -11.97
N ALA A 121 -2.89 -17.36 -12.61
CA ALA A 121 -2.98 -18.76 -12.22
C ALA A 121 -1.59 -19.39 -12.33
N LYS A 122 -1.16 -20.17 -11.34
CA LYS A 122 0.20 -20.69 -11.19
C LYS A 122 0.18 -22.20 -11.06
N THR A 123 0.96 -22.90 -11.89
CA THR A 123 1.25 -24.32 -11.68
C THR A 123 2.70 -24.62 -12.05
N GLY A 124 3.35 -25.48 -11.29
CA GLY A 124 4.75 -25.79 -11.54
C GLY A 124 5.38 -26.61 -10.43
N ILE A 125 6.67 -26.38 -10.25
CA ILE A 125 7.50 -27.02 -9.23
C ILE A 125 7.99 -26.01 -8.20
N ILE A 126 8.12 -26.46 -6.96
CA ILE A 126 8.48 -25.63 -5.82
C ILE A 126 9.40 -26.39 -4.86
N ILE A 127 10.38 -25.67 -4.31
CA ILE A 127 11.13 -26.06 -3.11
C ILE A 127 10.76 -25.07 -2.01
N LYS A 128 10.22 -25.58 -0.90
CA LYS A 128 9.72 -24.79 0.23
C LYS A 128 10.26 -25.35 1.54
N ASP A 129 10.58 -24.48 2.49
CA ASP A 129 11.07 -24.84 3.82
C ASP A 129 10.16 -25.89 4.51
N GLY A 130 8.84 -25.69 4.45
CA GLY A 130 7.86 -26.65 4.96
C GLY A 130 6.43 -26.38 4.49
N LEU A 131 5.44 -26.85 5.25
CA LEU A 131 4.01 -26.66 4.94
C LEU A 131 3.39 -25.44 5.65
N GLY A 132 4.17 -24.75 6.48
CA GLY A 132 3.71 -23.54 7.16
C GLY A 132 3.52 -22.38 6.18
N GLN A 133 2.40 -21.66 6.33
CA GLN A 133 2.16 -20.44 5.55
C GLN A 133 3.23 -19.38 5.85
N GLY A 134 3.67 -18.65 4.82
CA GLY A 134 4.70 -17.62 4.91
C GLY A 134 6.14 -18.15 4.92
N SER A 135 6.34 -19.47 4.89
CA SER A 135 7.67 -20.07 4.89
C SER A 135 8.42 -19.87 3.56
N SER A 136 9.75 -19.71 3.64
CA SER A 136 10.61 -19.42 2.49
C SER A 136 10.48 -20.48 1.39
N TYR A 137 10.51 -20.02 0.13
CA TYR A 137 10.39 -20.91 -1.03
C TYR A 137 11.06 -20.33 -2.28
N ALA A 138 11.35 -21.23 -3.23
CA ALA A 138 11.61 -20.89 -4.62
C ALA A 138 10.80 -21.81 -5.55
N ALA A 139 10.12 -21.23 -6.52
CA ALA A 139 9.27 -21.93 -7.48
C ALA A 139 9.63 -21.58 -8.92
N LEU A 140 9.56 -22.57 -9.80
CA LEU A 140 9.58 -22.39 -11.23
C LEU A 140 8.23 -22.86 -11.77
N LEU A 141 7.48 -21.93 -12.37
CA LEU A 141 6.07 -22.13 -12.62
C LEU A 141 5.65 -21.57 -13.98
N MET A 142 4.60 -22.16 -14.53
CA MET A 142 3.85 -21.61 -15.65
C MET A 142 2.71 -20.75 -15.12
N THR A 143 2.49 -19.62 -15.77
CA THR A 143 1.35 -18.73 -15.46
C THR A 143 0.27 -18.79 -16.54
N GLY A 144 -0.95 -18.35 -16.22
CA GLY A 144 -2.06 -18.32 -17.17
C GLY A 144 -1.79 -17.49 -18.43
N SER A 145 -1.10 -16.35 -18.31
CA SER A 145 -0.81 -15.47 -19.47
C SER A 145 0.54 -14.76 -19.44
N HIS A 146 1.38 -15.00 -18.43
CA HIS A 146 2.66 -14.32 -18.22
C HIS A 146 3.88 -15.22 -18.43
N GLY A 147 3.70 -16.35 -19.14
CA GLY A 147 4.76 -17.31 -19.45
C GLY A 147 5.28 -18.06 -18.23
N VAL A 148 6.51 -18.57 -18.36
CA VAL A 148 7.24 -19.18 -17.25
C VAL A 148 7.82 -18.09 -16.35
N ARG A 149 7.76 -18.32 -15.03
CA ARG A 149 8.27 -17.42 -14.00
C ARG A 149 9.09 -18.20 -12.98
N PHE A 150 10.18 -17.59 -12.54
CA PHE A 150 10.90 -18.00 -11.34
C PHE A 150 10.56 -17.03 -10.20
N GLN A 151 9.84 -17.50 -9.19
CA GLN A 151 9.39 -16.70 -8.05
C GLN A 151 9.99 -17.23 -6.76
N HIS A 152 10.42 -16.34 -5.87
CA HIS A 152 10.95 -16.75 -4.56
C HIS A 152 10.64 -15.71 -3.49
N ASP A 153 10.46 -16.20 -2.26
CA ASP A 153 10.12 -15.41 -1.08
C ASP A 153 9.05 -14.34 -1.36
N TYR A 154 8.03 -14.75 -2.14
CA TYR A 154 6.80 -14.02 -2.50
C TYR A 154 6.99 -12.77 -3.35
N THR A 155 7.98 -11.93 -3.03
CA THR A 155 8.14 -10.58 -3.60
C THR A 155 9.09 -10.52 -4.79
N HIS A 156 9.87 -11.58 -5.05
CA HIS A 156 10.83 -11.64 -6.14
C HIS A 156 10.29 -12.48 -7.30
N ASP A 157 10.42 -11.94 -8.52
CA ASP A 157 9.96 -12.58 -9.76
C ASP A 157 11.01 -12.35 -10.86
N THR A 158 11.25 -13.38 -11.67
CA THR A 158 12.07 -13.30 -12.87
C THR A 158 11.33 -13.99 -14.02
N ALA A 159 11.22 -13.29 -15.16
CA ALA A 159 10.57 -13.81 -16.35
C ALA A 159 11.45 -14.82 -17.08
N GLY A 160 10.88 -15.98 -17.40
CA GLY A 160 11.42 -16.95 -18.35
C GLY A 160 10.78 -16.77 -19.74
N LEU A 161 10.62 -17.88 -20.45
CA LEU A 161 10.04 -17.90 -21.79
C LEU A 161 8.56 -17.48 -21.76
N PRO A 162 8.14 -16.64 -22.72
CA PRO A 162 6.73 -16.29 -22.89
C PRO A 162 5.93 -17.44 -23.53
N GLY A 163 4.63 -17.22 -23.67
CA GLY A 163 3.71 -18.14 -24.35
C GLY A 163 3.05 -19.16 -23.42
N GLY A 164 2.04 -19.85 -23.96
CA GLY A 164 1.22 -20.83 -23.24
C GLY A 164 1.83 -22.22 -23.17
N VAL A 165 1.19 -23.11 -22.40
CA VAL A 165 1.49 -24.55 -22.36
C VAL A 165 0.34 -25.33 -22.96
N SER A 166 0.65 -26.33 -23.77
CA SER A 166 -0.32 -27.28 -24.32
C SER A 166 0.34 -28.62 -24.60
N PRO A 167 -0.42 -29.69 -24.88
CA PRO A 167 0.18 -30.98 -25.25
C PRO A 167 1.12 -30.90 -26.46
N GLN A 168 0.90 -29.95 -27.38
CA GLN A 168 1.74 -29.71 -28.55
C GLN A 168 2.92 -28.76 -28.28
N SER A 169 2.87 -28.01 -27.18
CA SER A 169 3.92 -27.10 -26.74
C SER A 169 4.12 -27.25 -25.22
N PRO A 170 4.65 -28.40 -24.77
CA PRO A 170 4.90 -28.61 -23.35
C PRO A 170 5.98 -27.64 -22.83
N ARG A 171 6.10 -27.56 -21.51
CA ARG A 171 7.20 -26.85 -20.83
C ARG A 171 7.91 -27.80 -19.90
N TRP A 172 9.20 -28.01 -20.10
CA TRP A 172 10.03 -28.74 -19.17
C TRP A 172 10.58 -27.78 -18.13
N LEU A 173 10.42 -28.13 -16.85
CA LEU A 173 10.82 -27.32 -15.71
C LEU A 173 11.76 -28.14 -14.84
N ARG A 174 12.83 -27.51 -14.34
CA ARG A 174 13.77 -28.10 -13.40
C ARG A 174 14.08 -27.13 -12.27
N LEU A 175 14.02 -27.63 -11.04
CA LEU A 175 14.55 -26.96 -9.86
C LEU A 175 15.68 -27.80 -9.28
N THR A 176 16.81 -27.15 -9.00
CA THR A 176 17.98 -27.77 -8.39
C THR A 176 18.37 -27.03 -7.12
N ARG A 177 18.51 -27.75 -6.02
CA ARG A 177 19.05 -27.27 -4.74
C ARG A 177 20.53 -27.64 -4.62
N THR A 178 21.34 -26.65 -4.28
CA THR A 178 22.74 -26.82 -3.86
C THR A 178 23.01 -25.95 -2.64
N GLY A 179 23.08 -26.57 -1.46
CA GLY A 179 23.05 -25.89 -0.17
C GLY A 179 21.77 -25.07 0.01
N ASP A 180 21.93 -23.75 0.18
CA ASP A 180 20.84 -22.78 0.30
C ASP A 180 20.46 -22.14 -1.06
N THR A 181 21.11 -22.56 -2.14
CA THR A 181 20.92 -21.97 -3.47
C THR A 181 19.98 -22.84 -4.28
N ILE A 182 18.90 -22.23 -4.79
CA ILE A 182 17.95 -22.87 -5.69
C ILE A 182 18.08 -22.25 -7.07
N THR A 183 18.27 -23.08 -8.09
CA THR A 183 18.31 -22.64 -9.50
C THR A 183 17.13 -23.24 -10.25
N GLY A 184 16.40 -22.39 -10.97
CA GLY A 184 15.32 -22.76 -11.87
C GLY A 184 15.78 -22.71 -13.32
N GLU A 185 15.55 -23.80 -14.04
CA GLU A 185 15.87 -23.94 -15.46
C GLU A 185 14.64 -24.44 -16.23
N GLU A 186 14.46 -23.95 -17.45
CA GLU A 186 13.39 -24.39 -18.33
C GLU A 186 13.92 -24.95 -19.65
N SER A 187 13.10 -25.75 -20.32
CA SER A 187 13.40 -26.30 -21.64
C SER A 187 12.11 -26.52 -22.46
N ALA A 188 12.21 -26.35 -23.78
CA ALA A 188 11.14 -26.70 -24.70
C ALA A 188 11.17 -28.20 -25.10
N ASP A 189 12.34 -28.83 -25.03
CA ASP A 189 12.59 -30.19 -25.56
C ASP A 189 13.02 -31.20 -24.48
N GLY A 190 13.33 -30.74 -23.27
CA GLY A 190 13.78 -31.57 -22.14
C GLY A 190 15.29 -31.89 -22.16
N THR A 191 16.01 -31.44 -23.19
CA THR A 191 17.44 -31.71 -23.42
C THR A 191 18.30 -30.46 -23.34
N SER A 192 17.83 -29.33 -23.89
CA SER A 192 18.52 -28.04 -23.89
C SER A 192 17.93 -27.16 -22.80
N TRP A 193 18.69 -26.91 -21.73
CA TRP A 193 18.22 -26.21 -20.54
C TRP A 193 18.71 -24.76 -20.52
N THR A 194 17.79 -23.84 -20.25
CA THR A 194 18.09 -22.41 -20.10
C THR A 194 17.80 -21.98 -18.66
N PRO A 195 18.77 -21.34 -17.96
CA PRO A 195 18.51 -20.83 -16.62
C PRO A 195 17.53 -19.66 -16.67
N VAL A 196 16.52 -19.70 -15.80
CA VAL A 196 15.54 -18.61 -15.63
C VAL A 196 15.94 -17.72 -14.45
N GLY A 197 16.34 -18.32 -13.33
CA GLY A 197 16.73 -17.57 -12.15
C GLY A 197 17.40 -18.42 -11.08
N THR A 198 18.08 -17.74 -10.16
CA THR A 198 18.72 -18.33 -8.99
C THR A 198 18.34 -17.53 -7.76
N ALA A 199 17.97 -18.22 -6.68
CA ALA A 199 17.67 -17.63 -5.38
C ALA A 199 18.54 -18.26 -4.31
N ARG A 200 18.94 -17.47 -3.31
CA ARG A 200 19.56 -17.97 -2.09
C ARG A 200 18.57 -17.81 -0.95
N LEU A 201 18.03 -18.92 -0.46
CA LEU A 201 17.05 -18.95 0.63
C LEU A 201 17.80 -19.05 1.96
N ALA A 202 18.07 -17.90 2.58
CA ALA A 202 18.85 -17.86 3.82
C ALA A 202 18.13 -18.62 4.94
N GLY A 203 18.78 -19.63 5.52
CA GLY A 203 18.22 -20.42 6.62
C GLY A 203 17.28 -21.55 6.19
N LEU A 204 17.29 -21.95 4.91
CA LEU A 204 16.57 -23.13 4.45
C LEU A 204 17.00 -24.38 5.25
N PRO A 205 16.07 -25.15 5.85
CA PRO A 205 16.42 -26.28 6.70
C PRO A 205 17.13 -27.38 5.91
N ALA A 206 17.86 -28.24 6.63
CA ALA A 206 18.57 -29.38 6.05
C ALA A 206 17.62 -30.30 5.25
N THR A 207 16.39 -30.48 5.74
CA THR A 207 15.30 -31.15 5.02
C THR A 207 14.22 -30.13 4.69
N ALA A 208 14.06 -29.83 3.40
CA ALA A 208 12.98 -29.01 2.86
C ALA A 208 11.92 -29.92 2.19
N GLN A 209 10.86 -29.33 1.64
CA GLN A 209 9.89 -30.02 0.78
C GLN A 209 10.11 -29.62 -0.67
N ILE A 210 10.09 -30.58 -1.59
CA ILE A 210 10.14 -30.37 -3.03
C ILE A 210 8.92 -31.02 -3.67
N GLY A 211 8.33 -30.39 -4.69
CA GLY A 211 7.19 -31.00 -5.36
C GLY A 211 6.48 -30.17 -6.40
N LEU A 212 5.30 -30.65 -6.78
CA LEU A 212 4.38 -30.03 -7.72
C LEU A 212 3.36 -29.18 -6.97
N PHE A 213 2.92 -28.08 -7.54
CA PHE A 213 1.88 -27.25 -6.93
C PHE A 213 0.93 -26.62 -7.94
N ALA A 214 -0.25 -26.22 -7.44
CA ALA A 214 -1.22 -25.40 -8.16
C ALA A 214 -1.85 -24.35 -7.24
N ALA A 215 -1.94 -23.13 -7.75
CA ALA A 215 -2.58 -21.99 -7.12
C ALA A 215 -3.31 -21.16 -8.18
N SER A 216 -4.42 -20.53 -7.82
CA SER A 216 -5.18 -19.67 -8.72
C SER A 216 -5.75 -18.48 -7.94
N PRO A 217 -5.19 -17.27 -8.10
CA PRO A 217 -5.73 -16.09 -7.44
C PRO A 217 -7.16 -15.83 -7.92
N GLY A 218 -7.91 -15.08 -7.12
CA GLY A 218 -9.26 -14.69 -7.53
C GLY A 218 -9.26 -13.91 -8.84
N ASP A 219 -10.34 -14.03 -9.59
CA ASP A 219 -10.52 -13.31 -10.84
C ASP A 219 -11.08 -11.91 -10.57
N LEU A 220 -10.18 -10.93 -10.55
CA LEU A 220 -10.51 -9.53 -10.30
C LEU A 220 -11.24 -8.92 -11.50
N THR A 221 -12.47 -8.48 -11.24
CA THR A 221 -13.29 -7.67 -12.14
C THR A 221 -13.62 -6.34 -11.49
N LEU A 222 -14.02 -5.36 -12.29
CA LEU A 222 -14.40 -4.03 -11.80
C LEU A 222 -15.90 -3.81 -12.00
N ALA A 223 -16.61 -3.55 -10.91
CA ALA A 223 -18.01 -3.14 -10.94
C ALA A 223 -18.11 -1.60 -10.94
N PRO A 224 -18.91 -1.01 -11.85
CA PRO A 224 -19.11 0.43 -11.89
C PRO A 224 -19.91 0.92 -10.68
N VAL A 225 -19.54 2.07 -10.13
CA VAL A 225 -20.20 2.73 -9.01
C VAL A 225 -20.17 4.26 -9.16
N GLY A 226 -21.07 4.95 -8.45
CA GLY A 226 -21.07 6.40 -8.36
C GLY A 226 -21.18 7.11 -9.71
N LEU A 227 -20.31 8.10 -9.95
CA LEU A 227 -20.24 8.92 -11.16
C LEU A 227 -19.15 8.40 -12.13
N GLY A 228 -19.13 7.08 -12.34
CA GLY A 228 -18.16 6.41 -13.21
C GLY A 228 -16.89 5.92 -12.50
N GLY A 229 -16.92 5.83 -11.17
CA GLY A 229 -15.91 5.10 -10.41
C GLY A 229 -16.10 3.59 -10.53
N SER A 230 -15.16 2.84 -9.99
CA SER A 230 -15.16 1.37 -10.03
C SER A 230 -14.72 0.79 -8.69
N VAL A 231 -15.24 -0.37 -8.35
CA VAL A 231 -14.77 -1.18 -7.22
C VAL A 231 -14.40 -2.59 -7.68
N GLY A 232 -13.34 -3.15 -7.10
CA GLY A 232 -12.97 -4.54 -7.28
C GLY A 232 -14.05 -5.52 -6.83
N GLN A 233 -14.29 -6.53 -7.65
CA GLN A 233 -15.09 -7.73 -7.38
C GLN A 233 -14.20 -8.93 -7.69
N VAL A 234 -14.09 -9.87 -6.75
CA VAL A 234 -13.20 -11.02 -6.91
C VAL A 234 -14.05 -12.28 -7.01
N ARG A 235 -13.88 -13.03 -8.09
CA ARG A 235 -14.54 -14.33 -8.30
C ARG A 235 -13.60 -15.46 -7.91
N PHE A 236 -14.15 -16.58 -7.46
CA PHE A 236 -13.34 -17.75 -7.09
C PHE A 236 -12.81 -18.45 -8.32
N THR A 237 -11.60 -19.00 -8.23
CA THR A 237 -10.97 -19.69 -9.35
C THR A 237 -10.19 -20.92 -8.90
N GLN A 238 -9.96 -21.84 -9.83
CA GLN A 238 -9.08 -22.99 -9.62
C GLN A 238 -8.16 -23.15 -10.82
N ALA A 239 -6.93 -23.61 -10.57
CA ALA A 239 -5.96 -23.98 -11.58
C ALA A 239 -5.67 -25.48 -11.50
N VAL A 240 -5.43 -26.08 -12.67
CA VAL A 240 -5.10 -27.49 -12.82
C VAL A 240 -3.91 -27.66 -13.75
N GLY A 241 -2.82 -28.18 -13.21
CA GLY A 241 -1.61 -28.53 -13.94
C GLY A 241 -1.54 -30.03 -14.22
N SER A 242 -1.21 -30.41 -15.44
CA SER A 242 -0.94 -31.80 -15.83
C SER A 242 0.55 -32.00 -16.12
N PHE A 243 1.17 -32.94 -15.42
CA PHE A 243 2.60 -33.21 -15.44
C PHE A 243 2.87 -34.65 -15.86
N ASP A 244 3.82 -34.85 -16.76
CA ASP A 244 4.41 -36.15 -17.05
C ASP A 244 5.93 -36.09 -16.86
N SER A 245 6.61 -37.23 -17.07
CA SER A 245 8.08 -37.31 -17.03
C SER A 245 8.70 -36.76 -15.74
N VAL A 246 8.04 -37.00 -14.60
CA VAL A 246 8.44 -36.50 -13.29
C VAL A 246 9.61 -37.32 -12.75
N THR A 247 10.78 -36.69 -12.63
CA THR A 247 12.03 -37.33 -12.22
C THR A 247 12.73 -36.53 -11.13
N THR A 248 13.31 -37.26 -10.17
CA THR A 248 13.99 -36.67 -9.01
C THR A 248 15.40 -37.23 -8.87
N THR A 249 16.34 -36.41 -8.41
CA THR A 249 17.73 -36.84 -8.14
C THR A 249 18.23 -36.29 -6.81
N GLY A 250 19.32 -36.87 -6.29
CA GLY A 250 19.94 -36.44 -5.03
C GLY A 250 19.13 -36.85 -3.80
N GLY A 251 19.05 -35.98 -2.81
CA GLY A 251 18.44 -36.25 -1.51
C GLY A 251 16.91 -36.20 -1.45
N VAL A 252 16.22 -36.30 -2.59
CA VAL A 252 14.75 -36.40 -2.63
C VAL A 252 14.33 -37.79 -2.16
N ALA A 253 13.47 -37.87 -1.16
CA ALA A 253 12.99 -39.14 -0.62
C ALA A 253 12.25 -39.96 -1.70
N ALA A 254 12.49 -41.26 -1.71
CA ALA A 254 11.71 -42.21 -2.49
C ALA A 254 10.36 -42.50 -1.81
N GLY A 255 9.35 -42.86 -2.58
CA GLY A 255 8.01 -43.18 -2.08
C GLY A 255 6.91 -42.46 -2.86
N PRO A 256 5.64 -42.57 -2.43
CA PRO A 256 4.54 -41.80 -3.02
C PRO A 256 4.69 -40.30 -2.74
N TRP A 257 3.93 -39.48 -3.47
CA TRP A 257 3.79 -38.05 -3.16
C TRP A 257 2.85 -37.86 -1.97
N SER A 258 3.25 -37.04 -0.99
CA SER A 258 2.31 -36.47 -0.02
C SER A 258 1.43 -35.43 -0.71
N ALA A 259 0.22 -35.23 -0.21
CA ALA A 259 -0.80 -34.39 -0.82
C ALA A 259 -1.44 -33.53 0.27
N ASP A 260 -0.99 -32.28 0.39
CA ASP A 260 -1.33 -31.40 1.49
C ASP A 260 -1.71 -30.01 0.96
N THR A 261 -2.53 -29.28 1.71
CA THR A 261 -2.82 -27.87 1.42
C THR A 261 -1.91 -26.99 2.27
N VAL A 262 -1.28 -25.99 1.65
CA VAL A 262 -0.65 -24.90 2.40
C VAL A 262 -1.73 -23.84 2.61
N GLY A 263 -2.14 -23.67 3.87
CA GLY A 263 -3.31 -22.88 4.24
C GLY A 263 -4.64 -23.59 3.95
N GLU A 264 -5.75 -22.85 4.10
CA GLU A 264 -7.11 -23.38 3.91
C GLU A 264 -7.54 -23.20 2.45
N LEU A 265 -8.03 -24.27 1.83
CA LEU A 265 -8.56 -24.29 0.46
C LEU A 265 -9.94 -24.94 0.44
N GLY A 266 -10.62 -24.85 -0.70
CA GLY A 266 -11.93 -25.48 -0.87
C GLY A 266 -13.03 -24.72 -0.14
N HIS A 267 -13.04 -23.40 -0.26
CA HIS A 267 -14.02 -22.52 0.39
C HIS A 267 -15.39 -22.56 -0.29
N THR A 268 -15.45 -22.95 -1.56
CA THR A 268 -16.70 -23.05 -2.33
C THR A 268 -17.28 -24.47 -2.33
N ASP A 269 -18.60 -24.60 -2.43
CA ASP A 269 -19.26 -25.89 -2.58
C ASP A 269 -18.83 -26.60 -3.88
N TRP A 270 -18.51 -25.83 -4.92
CA TRP A 270 -17.93 -26.36 -6.15
C TRP A 270 -16.60 -27.08 -5.90
N GLU A 271 -15.66 -26.42 -5.22
CA GLU A 271 -14.39 -27.03 -4.86
C GLU A 271 -14.61 -28.29 -4.01
N LYS A 272 -15.48 -28.24 -2.99
CA LYS A 272 -15.69 -29.38 -2.08
C LYS A 272 -16.30 -30.60 -2.76
N PHE A 273 -17.31 -30.40 -3.62
CA PHE A 273 -18.16 -31.49 -4.10
C PHE A 273 -17.91 -31.90 -5.56
N HIS A 274 -17.27 -31.05 -6.36
CA HIS A 274 -17.10 -31.29 -7.80
C HIS A 274 -15.64 -31.37 -8.22
N ARG A 275 -14.76 -30.56 -7.63
CA ARG A 275 -13.33 -30.58 -7.97
C ARG A 275 -12.46 -30.16 -6.79
N ALA A 276 -12.27 -31.08 -5.84
CA ALA A 276 -11.44 -30.82 -4.67
C ALA A 276 -9.99 -30.52 -5.05
N PRO A 277 -9.33 -29.56 -4.36
CA PRO A 277 -7.88 -29.43 -4.40
C PRO A 277 -7.25 -30.79 -4.11
N GLY A 278 -6.33 -31.23 -4.95
CA GLY A 278 -5.95 -32.64 -4.95
C GLY A 278 -4.88 -33.01 -5.97
N LEU A 279 -4.34 -34.22 -5.77
CA LEU A 279 -3.44 -34.91 -6.67
C LEU A 279 -4.14 -36.15 -7.24
N VAL A 280 -4.15 -36.30 -8.56
CA VAL A 280 -4.62 -37.49 -9.25
C VAL A 280 -3.47 -38.05 -10.10
N GLU A 281 -3.18 -39.34 -9.95
CA GLU A 281 -2.19 -40.05 -10.76
C GLU A 281 -2.90 -41.04 -11.69
N GLU A 282 -2.79 -40.84 -13.00
CA GLU A 282 -3.39 -41.70 -14.00
C GLU A 282 -2.46 -41.85 -15.21
N GLY A 283 -2.16 -43.09 -15.60
CA GLY A 283 -1.35 -43.37 -16.80
C GLY A 283 0.04 -42.73 -16.81
N GLY A 284 0.66 -42.53 -15.64
CA GLY A 284 1.96 -41.85 -15.50
C GLY A 284 1.89 -40.32 -15.58
N THR A 285 0.69 -39.75 -15.62
CA THR A 285 0.44 -38.31 -15.55
C THR A 285 -0.04 -37.94 -14.14
N LEU A 286 0.61 -36.94 -13.54
CA LEU A 286 0.20 -36.34 -12.27
C LEU A 286 -0.60 -35.07 -12.57
N THR A 287 -1.83 -35.02 -12.11
CA THR A 287 -2.71 -33.85 -12.24
C THR A 287 -2.89 -33.21 -10.87
N VAL A 288 -2.51 -31.94 -10.75
CA VAL A 288 -2.54 -31.16 -9.51
C VAL A 288 -3.59 -30.06 -9.64
N THR A 289 -4.57 -30.06 -8.75
CA THR A 289 -5.64 -29.06 -8.69
C THR A 289 -5.47 -28.20 -7.44
N GLY A 290 -5.56 -26.88 -7.57
CA GLY A 290 -5.48 -25.97 -6.43
C GLY A 290 -6.14 -24.61 -6.69
N SER A 291 -6.38 -23.88 -5.62
CA SER A 291 -6.89 -22.50 -5.59
C SER A 291 -6.08 -21.67 -4.60
N GLY A 292 -6.41 -20.40 -4.42
CA GLY A 292 -5.64 -19.47 -3.59
C GLY A 292 -4.46 -18.86 -4.35
N ASP A 293 -3.60 -18.11 -3.69
CA ASP A 293 -2.43 -17.52 -4.33
C ASP A 293 -1.16 -17.75 -3.51
N ILE A 294 -0.02 -17.71 -4.20
CA ILE A 294 1.31 -17.68 -3.61
C ILE A 294 2.04 -16.43 -4.12
N GLY A 295 2.11 -15.38 -3.30
CA GLY A 295 2.60 -14.08 -3.73
C GLY A 295 2.45 -12.97 -2.70
N PRO A 296 2.80 -11.72 -3.02
CA PRO A 296 2.59 -10.58 -2.13
C PRO A 296 1.10 -10.23 -2.07
N VAL A 297 0.59 -9.84 -0.90
CA VAL A 297 -0.78 -9.29 -0.80
C VAL A 297 -0.82 -7.80 -1.08
N GLY A 298 -1.86 -7.37 -1.80
CA GLY A 298 -2.26 -5.96 -1.90
C GLY A 298 -3.33 -5.60 -0.87
N THR A 299 -4.38 -4.90 -1.28
CA THR A 299 -5.50 -4.47 -0.41
C THR A 299 -6.44 -5.59 0.06
N GLU A 300 -6.30 -6.80 -0.48
CA GLU A 300 -7.16 -7.94 -0.12
C GLU A 300 -6.86 -8.47 1.31
N GLY A 301 -5.70 -8.13 1.90
CA GLY A 301 -5.27 -8.55 3.25
C GLY A 301 -5.66 -7.62 4.41
N GLY A 302 -6.42 -6.54 4.18
CA GLY A 302 -7.01 -5.75 5.28
C GLY A 302 -6.54 -4.30 5.40
N ARG A 303 -6.63 -3.75 6.62
CA ARG A 303 -6.48 -2.30 6.86
C ARG A 303 -5.01 -1.89 6.73
N THR A 304 -4.78 -0.63 6.36
CA THR A 304 -3.43 -0.04 6.34
C THR A 304 -3.29 0.98 7.46
N SER A 305 -2.06 1.41 7.77
CA SER A 305 -1.84 2.46 8.77
C SER A 305 -2.55 3.78 8.41
N LYS A 306 -2.84 4.03 7.12
CA LYS A 306 -3.65 5.18 6.66
C LYS A 306 -5.04 5.19 7.30
N ASP A 307 -5.61 4.03 7.60
CA ASP A 307 -6.98 3.91 8.11
C ASP A 307 -7.10 4.33 9.58
N THR A 308 -5.96 4.45 10.28
CA THR A 308 -5.90 5.08 11.61
C THR A 308 -5.92 6.61 11.55
N LEU A 309 -5.68 7.21 10.37
CA LEU A 309 -5.49 8.64 10.20
C LEU A 309 -6.75 9.38 9.71
N VAL A 310 -7.94 8.83 9.96
CA VAL A 310 -9.22 9.51 9.64
C VAL A 310 -9.29 10.91 10.29
N GLY A 311 -8.75 11.06 11.50
CA GLY A 311 -8.68 12.35 12.20
C GLY A 311 -7.80 13.41 11.54
N LEU A 312 -6.93 13.02 10.60
CA LEU A 312 -6.11 13.94 9.82
C LEU A 312 -6.96 14.95 9.05
N PHE A 313 -8.09 14.51 8.49
CA PHE A 313 -9.00 15.39 7.77
C PHE A 313 -9.58 16.48 8.65
N VAL A 314 -10.04 16.11 9.85
CA VAL A 314 -10.58 17.07 10.84
C VAL A 314 -9.49 18.06 11.26
N ALA A 315 -8.27 17.57 11.50
CA ALA A 315 -7.13 18.42 11.81
C ALA A 315 -6.80 19.39 10.67
N VAL A 316 -6.79 18.94 9.41
CA VAL A 316 -6.58 19.79 8.23
C VAL A 316 -7.61 20.91 8.16
N LEU A 317 -8.89 20.62 8.37
CA LEU A 317 -9.96 21.64 8.38
C LEU A 317 -9.74 22.69 9.47
N ILE A 318 -9.44 22.25 10.70
CA ILE A 318 -9.15 23.14 11.83
C ILE A 318 -7.95 24.04 11.53
N LEU A 319 -6.88 23.46 10.98
CA LEU A 319 -5.64 24.16 10.66
C LEU A 319 -5.84 25.18 9.53
N ILE A 320 -6.58 24.84 8.47
CA ILE A 320 -6.92 25.76 7.38
C ILE A 320 -7.63 27.00 7.94
N VAL A 321 -8.68 26.81 8.74
CA VAL A 321 -9.45 27.92 9.32
C VAL A 321 -8.59 28.75 10.27
N THR A 322 -7.79 28.10 11.12
CA THR A 322 -6.94 28.76 12.12
C THR A 322 -5.85 29.60 11.45
N ALA A 323 -5.16 29.04 10.45
CA ALA A 323 -4.09 29.71 9.71
C ALA A 323 -4.62 30.87 8.85
N ALA A 324 -5.71 30.68 8.11
CA ALA A 324 -6.32 31.73 7.29
C ALA A 324 -6.79 32.92 8.16
N ARG A 325 -7.39 32.65 9.34
CA ARG A 325 -7.79 33.69 10.30
C ARG A 325 -6.58 34.37 10.94
N TYR A 326 -5.51 33.63 11.23
CA TYR A 326 -4.28 34.20 11.79
C TYR A 326 -3.63 35.19 10.82
N ALA A 327 -3.65 34.91 9.51
CA ALA A 327 -3.21 35.85 8.49
C ALA A 327 -4.10 37.10 8.41
N ALA A 328 -5.42 36.92 8.34
CA ALA A 328 -6.37 38.03 8.13
C ALA A 328 -6.41 39.03 9.30
N ARG A 329 -6.33 38.56 10.55
CA ARG A 329 -6.31 39.43 11.75
C ARG A 329 -5.08 40.31 11.86
N ALA A 330 -4.02 40.01 11.11
CA ALA A 330 -2.84 40.83 11.12
C ALA A 330 -2.83 41.94 10.05
N VAL A 331 -3.85 42.00 9.19
CA VAL A 331 -4.03 43.08 8.21
C VAL A 331 -4.70 44.30 8.85
N THR A 332 -5.42 44.13 9.97
CA THR A 332 -6.14 45.20 10.67
C THR A 332 -5.26 46.06 11.59
N GLY A 333 -3.97 45.75 11.73
CA GLY A 333 -3.00 46.61 12.40
C GLY A 333 -1.70 46.60 11.60
N ALA A 334 -1.27 47.77 11.10
CA ALA A 334 -0.05 48.03 10.34
C ALA A 334 0.44 46.83 9.50
N THR A 335 0.05 46.80 8.22
CA THR A 335 0.41 45.73 7.26
C THR A 335 1.81 45.17 7.50
N PRO A 336 1.95 43.85 7.78
CA PRO A 336 3.24 43.24 8.03
C PRO A 336 4.13 43.43 6.80
N GLY A 337 5.30 44.05 6.95
CA GLY A 337 6.33 44.00 5.91
C GLY A 337 6.67 42.54 5.57
N GLY A 338 7.11 42.26 4.33
CA GLY A 338 7.31 40.89 3.84
C GLY A 338 8.12 39.97 4.78
N ARG A 339 9.15 40.50 5.45
CA ARG A 339 9.96 39.75 6.44
C ARG A 339 9.14 39.24 7.63
N ARG A 340 8.13 39.99 8.08
CA ARG A 340 7.25 39.61 9.21
C ARG A 340 6.29 38.49 8.80
N LEU A 341 5.78 38.51 7.57
CA LEU A 341 4.98 37.42 7.03
C LEU A 341 5.78 36.11 6.93
N ALA A 342 7.03 36.19 6.47
CA ALA A 342 7.94 35.03 6.43
C ALA A 342 8.20 34.47 7.84
N ALA A 343 8.46 35.34 8.84
CA ALA A 343 8.64 34.90 10.23
C ALA A 343 7.40 34.18 10.77
N ARG A 344 6.19 34.64 10.45
CA ARG A 344 4.94 33.97 10.84
C ARG A 344 4.74 32.63 10.16
N ALA A 345 5.06 32.53 8.88
CA ALA A 345 4.99 31.26 8.16
C ALA A 345 5.91 30.21 8.82
N LEU A 346 7.13 30.62 9.21
CA LEU A 346 8.06 29.74 9.92
C LEU A 346 7.55 29.34 11.31
N VAL A 347 7.04 30.29 12.10
CA VAL A 347 6.48 29.99 13.44
C VAL A 347 5.28 29.06 13.35
N LEU A 348 4.32 29.35 12.47
CA LEU A 348 3.13 28.52 12.28
C LEU A 348 3.50 27.12 11.76
N GLY A 349 4.31 27.06 10.70
CA GLY A 349 4.74 25.81 10.10
C GLY A 349 5.49 24.93 11.10
N GLY A 350 6.43 25.51 11.86
CA GLY A 350 7.15 24.80 12.92
C GLY A 350 6.24 24.30 14.03
N ALA A 351 5.31 25.12 14.51
CA ALA A 351 4.37 24.71 15.55
C ALA A 351 3.45 23.57 15.09
N VAL A 352 2.89 23.67 13.89
CA VAL A 352 2.03 22.64 13.29
C VAL A 352 2.80 21.36 13.03
N PHE A 353 4.03 21.46 12.53
CA PHE A 353 4.92 20.32 12.34
C PHE A 353 5.14 19.57 13.65
N VAL A 354 5.56 20.26 14.72
CA VAL A 354 5.83 19.63 16.01
C VAL A 354 4.57 19.00 16.61
N SER A 355 3.44 19.71 16.61
CA SER A 355 2.18 19.16 17.15
C SER A 355 1.65 18.00 16.31
N GLY A 356 1.77 18.08 14.98
CA GLY A 356 1.34 17.05 14.06
C GLY A 356 2.21 15.80 14.17
N LEU A 357 3.53 15.99 14.29
CA LEU A 357 4.49 14.91 14.49
C LEU A 357 4.17 14.15 15.79
N ALA A 358 3.99 14.87 16.90
CA ALA A 358 3.62 14.25 18.17
C ALA A 358 2.28 13.51 18.08
N ALA A 359 1.26 14.09 17.43
CA ALA A 359 -0.04 13.46 17.28
C ALA A 359 0.01 12.19 16.44
N VAL A 360 0.67 12.22 15.28
CA VAL A 360 0.75 11.08 14.35
C VAL A 360 1.66 9.99 14.91
N ALA A 361 2.75 10.35 15.59
CA ALA A 361 3.65 9.40 16.26
C ALA A 361 2.95 8.62 17.40
N VAL A 362 1.86 9.14 17.96
CA VAL A 362 1.01 8.42 18.92
C VAL A 362 -0.12 7.68 18.20
N ALA A 363 -0.82 8.36 17.30
CA ALA A 363 -2.03 7.85 16.65
C ALA A 363 -1.79 6.58 15.82
N VAL A 364 -0.70 6.54 15.04
CA VAL A 364 -0.39 5.39 14.18
C VAL A 364 -0.10 4.13 15.01
N PRO A 365 0.92 4.08 15.89
CA PRO A 365 1.24 2.84 16.62
C PRO A 365 0.13 2.43 17.59
N LEU A 366 -0.52 3.38 18.26
CA LEU A 366 -1.62 3.04 19.19
C LEU A 366 -2.85 2.54 18.43
N GLY A 367 -3.21 3.19 17.32
CA GLY A 367 -4.33 2.78 16.49
C GLY A 367 -4.12 1.40 15.87
N THR A 368 -2.92 1.12 15.33
CA THR A 368 -2.61 -0.19 14.75
C THR A 368 -2.54 -1.29 15.81
N MET A 369 -1.99 -1.01 16.99
CA MET A 369 -2.01 -1.93 18.13
C MET A 369 -3.45 -2.30 18.52
N LEU A 370 -4.32 -1.31 18.72
CA LEU A 370 -5.72 -1.54 19.10
C LEU A 370 -6.52 -2.29 18.03
N LEU A 371 -6.27 -2.02 16.75
CA LEU A 371 -6.90 -2.77 15.65
C LEU A 371 -6.47 -4.24 15.65
N ARG A 372 -5.17 -4.51 15.89
CA ARG A 372 -4.65 -5.88 15.99
C ARG A 372 -5.20 -6.60 17.22
N ASP A 373 -5.27 -5.93 18.36
CA ASP A 373 -5.91 -6.46 19.58
C ASP A 373 -7.40 -6.75 19.36
N GLY A 374 -8.06 -5.98 18.49
CA GLY A 374 -9.42 -6.22 18.02
C GLY A 374 -9.57 -7.37 17.02
N GLY A 375 -8.49 -8.07 16.66
CA GLY A 375 -8.51 -9.18 15.70
C GLY A 375 -8.57 -8.75 14.23
N LEU A 376 -8.26 -7.50 13.92
CA LEU A 376 -8.19 -7.01 12.53
C LEU A 376 -6.75 -7.08 12.00
N THR A 377 -6.60 -7.56 10.77
CA THR A 377 -5.33 -7.51 10.05
C THR A 377 -5.00 -6.07 9.67
N VAL A 378 -3.79 -5.65 10.03
CA VAL A 378 -3.23 -4.36 9.62
C VAL A 378 -1.93 -4.63 8.89
N VAL A 379 -1.93 -4.38 7.59
CA VAL A 379 -0.77 -4.52 6.71
C VAL A 379 0.38 -3.69 7.27
N SER A 380 1.39 -4.36 7.81
CA SER A 380 2.59 -3.72 8.34
C SER A 380 3.41 -3.14 7.20
N ALA A 381 3.87 -1.91 7.37
CA ALA A 381 4.90 -1.35 6.52
C ALA A 381 6.25 -1.50 7.23
N GLY A 382 7.35 -1.57 6.49
CA GLY A 382 8.68 -1.53 7.09
C GLY A 382 8.87 -0.28 7.97
N PRO A 383 9.74 -0.32 8.99
CA PRO A 383 9.89 0.77 9.97
C PRO A 383 10.26 2.12 9.32
N LEU A 384 11.03 2.09 8.25
CA LEU A 384 11.36 3.30 7.47
C LEU A 384 10.13 3.89 6.76
N THR A 385 9.23 3.03 6.27
CA THR A 385 7.98 3.47 5.63
C THR A 385 7.03 4.05 6.65
N GLU A 386 6.93 3.45 7.85
CA GLU A 386 6.13 4.01 8.94
C GLU A 386 6.68 5.36 9.42
N LEU A 387 8.00 5.46 9.63
CA LEU A 387 8.64 6.73 9.99
C LEU A 387 8.39 7.80 8.94
N ARG A 388 8.46 7.44 7.64
CA ARG A 388 8.14 8.34 6.53
C ARG A 388 6.67 8.80 6.58
N VAL A 389 5.71 7.90 6.86
CA VAL A 389 4.30 8.30 7.02
C VAL A 389 4.16 9.30 8.18
N VAL A 390 4.78 9.03 9.33
CA VAL A 390 4.71 9.89 10.52
C VAL A 390 5.30 11.28 10.25
N VAL A 391 6.56 11.34 9.81
CA VAL A 391 7.26 12.60 9.55
C VAL A 391 6.63 13.33 8.37
N GLY A 392 6.34 12.61 7.29
CA GLY A 392 5.80 13.19 6.08
C GLY A 392 4.38 13.74 6.25
N THR A 393 3.54 13.12 7.08
CA THR A 393 2.22 13.67 7.43
C THR A 393 2.37 14.96 8.24
N ALA A 394 3.33 15.03 9.16
CA ALA A 394 3.63 16.27 9.88
C ALA A 394 4.10 17.39 8.95
N VAL A 395 4.94 17.07 7.96
CA VAL A 395 5.35 18.02 6.90
C VAL A 395 4.15 18.47 6.08
N LEU A 396 3.28 17.56 5.66
CA LEU A 396 2.06 17.88 4.92
C LEU A 396 1.19 18.88 5.69
N LEU A 397 0.91 18.62 6.96
CA LEU A 397 0.14 19.51 7.83
C LEU A 397 0.76 20.92 7.92
N ALA A 398 2.08 20.99 8.07
CA ALA A 398 2.80 22.26 8.11
C ALA A 398 2.70 23.03 6.78
N LEU A 399 2.87 22.34 5.64
CA LEU A 399 2.74 22.93 4.31
C LEU A 399 1.31 23.46 4.06
N VAL A 400 0.29 22.69 4.45
CA VAL A 400 -1.11 23.11 4.34
C VAL A 400 -1.39 24.34 5.21
N ALA A 401 -0.86 24.39 6.42
CA ALA A 401 -1.01 25.55 7.31
C ALA A 401 -0.32 26.80 6.73
N VAL A 402 0.88 26.65 6.14
CA VAL A 402 1.59 27.75 5.47
C VAL A 402 0.84 28.22 4.22
N LEU A 403 0.31 27.30 3.42
CA LEU A 403 -0.51 27.63 2.26
C LEU A 403 -1.78 28.41 2.66
N ALA A 404 -2.46 27.98 3.73
CA ALA A 404 -3.61 28.68 4.29
C ALA A 404 -3.29 30.07 4.82
N LEU A 405 -2.15 30.23 5.49
CA LEU A 405 -1.64 31.53 5.92
C LEU A 405 -1.38 32.44 4.70
N ALA A 406 -0.67 31.91 3.69
CA ALA A 406 -0.30 32.66 2.50
C ALA A 406 -1.52 33.14 1.70
N LEU A 407 -2.51 32.25 1.49
CA LEU A 407 -3.77 32.61 0.83
C LEU A 407 -4.59 33.60 1.67
N GLY A 408 -4.62 33.44 3.01
CA GLY A 408 -5.25 34.40 3.90
C GLY A 408 -4.64 35.80 3.81
N ALA A 409 -3.31 35.88 3.68
CA ALA A 409 -2.59 37.14 3.48
C ALA A 409 -2.83 37.74 2.08
N LEU A 410 -2.88 36.89 1.04
CA LEU A 410 -3.07 37.30 -0.35
C LEU A 410 -4.49 37.81 -0.62
N LEU A 411 -5.50 37.10 -0.13
CA LEU A 411 -6.92 37.38 -0.38
C LEU A 411 -7.50 38.37 0.63
N ARG A 412 -6.77 38.65 1.72
CA ARG A 412 -7.16 39.58 2.81
C ARG A 412 -8.50 39.25 3.48
N ARG A 413 -9.10 38.10 3.16
CA ARG A 413 -10.38 37.61 3.69
C ARG A 413 -10.22 36.13 4.00
N ALA A 414 -10.36 35.78 5.28
CA ALA A 414 -10.17 34.42 5.74
C ALA A 414 -11.15 33.44 5.07
N TRP A 415 -12.41 33.82 4.88
CA TRP A 415 -13.42 32.94 4.28
C TRP A 415 -13.08 32.56 2.83
N LEU A 416 -12.59 33.50 2.02
CA LEU A 416 -12.15 33.21 0.65
C LEU A 416 -10.98 32.23 0.62
N ALA A 417 -9.99 32.43 1.49
CA ALA A 417 -8.85 31.52 1.60
C ALA A 417 -9.26 30.11 2.03
N VAL A 418 -10.19 30.02 2.98
CA VAL A 418 -10.77 28.74 3.40
C VAL A 418 -11.50 28.08 2.23
N THR A 419 -12.40 28.79 1.52
CA THR A 419 -13.15 28.23 0.38
C THR A 419 -12.23 27.72 -0.73
N VAL A 420 -11.18 28.49 -1.08
CA VAL A 420 -10.20 28.08 -2.10
C VAL A 420 -9.48 26.79 -1.69
N LEU A 421 -9.12 26.65 -0.40
CA LEU A 421 -8.48 25.44 0.10
C LEU A 421 -9.42 24.25 0.24
N LEU A 422 -10.68 24.48 0.63
CA LEU A 422 -11.67 23.43 0.62
C LEU A 422 -11.87 22.89 -0.80
N ALA A 423 -11.96 23.77 -1.80
CA ALA A 423 -12.14 23.36 -3.20
C ALA A 423 -10.87 22.76 -3.84
N GLY A 424 -9.67 23.25 -3.48
CA GLY A 424 -8.41 22.85 -4.11
C GLY A 424 -7.62 21.77 -3.38
N LEU A 425 -7.91 21.48 -2.12
CA LEU A 425 -7.17 20.48 -1.32
C LEU A 425 -8.11 19.43 -0.74
N VAL A 426 -9.17 19.85 -0.03
CA VAL A 426 -10.03 18.91 0.72
C VAL A 426 -10.98 18.17 -0.22
N LEU A 427 -11.69 18.88 -1.08
CA LEU A 427 -12.65 18.28 -2.01
C LEU A 427 -11.99 17.30 -2.99
N PRO A 428 -10.85 17.61 -3.65
CA PRO A 428 -10.19 16.66 -4.54
C PRO A 428 -9.77 15.38 -3.81
N TYR A 429 -9.26 15.50 -2.57
CA TYR A 429 -8.92 14.32 -1.78
C TYR A 429 -10.16 13.50 -1.40
N LEU A 430 -11.23 14.16 -0.92
CA LEU A 430 -12.49 13.49 -0.57
C LEU A 430 -13.13 12.77 -1.75
N LEU A 431 -13.10 13.36 -2.95
CA LEU A 431 -13.64 12.75 -4.17
C LEU A 431 -12.87 11.50 -4.63
N VAL A 432 -11.64 11.34 -4.14
CA VAL A 432 -10.71 10.30 -4.60
C VAL A 432 -10.53 9.17 -3.59
N VAL A 433 -10.75 9.42 -2.30
CA VAL A 433 -10.77 8.36 -1.27
C VAL A 433 -12.05 7.53 -1.26
N VAL A 434 -13.06 7.97 -2.00
CA VAL A 434 -14.26 7.16 -2.31
C VAL A 434 -14.25 6.82 -3.79
N PRO A 435 -14.75 5.64 -4.19
CA PRO A 435 -14.84 5.25 -5.60
C PRO A 435 -16.03 5.97 -6.28
N LEU A 436 -15.98 7.30 -6.36
CA LEU A 436 -17.03 8.13 -6.95
C LEU A 436 -16.73 8.50 -8.40
N LEU A 437 -15.46 8.73 -8.73
CA LEU A 437 -15.01 9.21 -10.04
C LEU A 437 -14.20 8.13 -10.77
N PRO A 438 -14.09 8.21 -12.11
CA PRO A 438 -13.20 7.34 -12.87
C PRO A 438 -11.75 7.45 -12.39
N ASP A 439 -11.02 6.33 -12.37
CA ASP A 439 -9.64 6.26 -11.86
C ASP A 439 -8.71 7.28 -12.54
N ALA A 440 -8.84 7.45 -13.85
CA ALA A 440 -8.06 8.44 -14.61
C ALA A 440 -8.32 9.89 -14.14
N VAL A 441 -9.55 10.21 -13.75
CA VAL A 441 -9.90 11.54 -13.25
C VAL A 441 -9.34 11.72 -11.83
N ALA A 442 -9.47 10.69 -11.00
CA ALA A 442 -8.91 10.67 -9.65
C ALA A 442 -7.39 10.88 -9.66
N ASP A 443 -6.70 10.23 -10.59
CA ASP A 443 -5.27 10.38 -10.80
C ASP A 443 -4.88 11.81 -11.16
N TRP A 444 -5.58 12.42 -12.12
CA TRP A 444 -5.32 13.81 -12.51
C TRP A 444 -5.55 14.79 -11.36
N LEU A 445 -6.60 14.59 -10.55
CA LEU A 445 -6.85 15.39 -9.35
C LEU A 445 -5.67 15.30 -8.36
N LEU A 446 -5.14 14.10 -8.14
CA LEU A 446 -4.00 13.88 -7.24
C LEU A 446 -2.63 14.23 -7.86
N ARG A 447 -2.55 14.50 -9.16
CA ARG A 447 -1.33 15.03 -9.80
C ARG A 447 -1.26 16.55 -9.81
N LEU A 448 -2.40 17.22 -9.97
CA LEU A 448 -2.45 18.67 -10.23
C LEU A 448 -2.80 19.55 -9.03
N THR A 449 -3.42 18.97 -8.01
CA THR A 449 -3.91 19.75 -6.87
C THR A 449 -2.98 19.61 -5.66
N PRO A 450 -3.03 20.54 -4.69
CA PRO A 450 -2.40 20.38 -3.39
C PRO A 450 -2.72 19.05 -2.67
N ALA A 451 -3.78 18.34 -3.05
CA ALA A 451 -4.12 17.02 -2.50
C ALA A 451 -3.08 15.94 -2.83
N ALA A 452 -2.22 16.17 -3.83
CA ALA A 452 -1.08 15.32 -4.15
C ALA A 452 -0.22 14.96 -2.90
N GLY A 453 -0.12 15.88 -1.94
CA GLY A 453 0.62 15.67 -0.69
C GLY A 453 0.13 14.50 0.16
N PHE A 454 -1.13 14.06 0.00
CA PHE A 454 -1.66 12.89 0.69
C PHE A 454 -1.02 11.57 0.24
N ALA A 455 -0.28 11.55 -0.88
CA ALA A 455 0.56 10.41 -1.27
C ALA A 455 1.59 10.01 -0.20
N VAL A 456 1.85 10.89 0.77
CA VAL A 456 2.65 10.57 1.94
C VAL A 456 2.07 9.44 2.79
N LEU A 457 0.76 9.21 2.72
CA LEU A 457 0.05 8.14 3.44
C LEU A 457 0.17 6.76 2.76
N GLN A 458 0.63 6.70 1.50
CA GLN A 458 0.72 5.44 0.77
C GLN A 458 1.75 4.51 1.41
N THR A 459 1.31 3.36 1.91
CA THR A 459 2.20 2.28 2.41
C THR A 459 2.26 1.07 1.50
N LEU A 460 1.34 1.00 0.53
CA LEU A 460 1.20 -0.13 -0.38
C LEU A 460 2.22 -0.05 -1.52
N THR A 461 2.72 -1.22 -1.88
CA THR A 461 3.62 -1.43 -3.01
C THR A 461 2.85 -2.13 -4.12
N GLU A 462 3.03 -1.66 -5.35
CA GLU A 462 2.53 -2.34 -6.54
C GLU A 462 3.50 -3.47 -6.90
N TYR A 463 2.97 -4.65 -7.15
CA TYR A 463 3.74 -5.84 -7.50
C TYR A 463 3.28 -6.34 -8.86
N PRO A 464 4.14 -6.38 -9.89
CA PRO A 464 3.75 -6.79 -11.23
C PRO A 464 3.31 -8.26 -11.31
N GLN A 465 3.69 -9.08 -10.34
CA GLN A 465 3.41 -10.51 -10.29
C GLN A 465 2.05 -10.90 -9.69
N VAL A 466 1.18 -9.92 -9.43
CA VAL A 466 -0.21 -10.12 -8.97
C VAL A 466 -1.12 -9.10 -9.65
N THR A 467 -2.38 -9.47 -9.88
CA THR A 467 -3.38 -8.53 -10.39
C THR A 467 -4.13 -7.90 -9.23
N MET A 468 -4.08 -6.57 -9.10
CA MET A 468 -4.85 -5.81 -8.11
C MET A 468 -5.50 -4.58 -8.76
N HIS A 469 -6.48 -3.96 -8.08
CA HIS A 469 -7.04 -2.69 -8.52
C HIS A 469 -6.21 -1.52 -7.99
N TYR A 470 -5.27 -1.03 -8.81
CA TYR A 470 -4.37 0.07 -8.47
C TYR A 470 -5.04 1.44 -8.63
N ALA A 471 -5.97 1.75 -7.72
CA ALA A 471 -6.67 3.03 -7.68
C ALA A 471 -6.39 3.83 -6.40
N PRO A 472 -6.53 5.17 -6.42
CA PRO A 472 -6.35 5.99 -5.24
C PRO A 472 -7.24 5.63 -4.05
N TYR A 473 -8.50 5.25 -4.28
CA TYR A 473 -9.41 4.85 -3.20
C TYR A 473 -8.88 3.57 -2.50
N ALA A 474 -8.29 2.65 -3.27
CA ALA A 474 -7.61 1.45 -2.77
C ALA A 474 -6.28 1.79 -2.07
N GLY A 475 -5.77 3.02 -2.17
CA GLY A 475 -4.56 3.48 -1.49
C GLY A 475 -3.32 3.56 -2.38
N TYR A 476 -3.48 3.43 -3.70
CA TYR A 476 -2.42 3.61 -4.69
C TYR A 476 -2.48 5.02 -5.26
N PHE A 477 -1.56 5.88 -4.85
CA PHE A 477 -1.49 7.25 -5.34
C PHE A 477 -0.68 7.32 -6.64
N PRO A 478 -1.04 8.21 -7.58
CA PRO A 478 -0.37 8.31 -8.88
C PRO A 478 1.03 8.93 -8.84
N LEU A 479 1.42 9.49 -7.69
CA LEU A 479 2.73 10.12 -7.48
C LEU A 479 3.43 9.46 -6.31
N PRO A 480 4.77 9.29 -6.36
CA PRO A 480 5.51 8.90 -5.17
C PRO A 480 5.38 9.97 -4.09
N TRP A 481 5.47 9.55 -2.83
CA TRP A 481 5.23 10.41 -1.66
C TRP A 481 5.97 11.76 -1.68
N TRP A 482 7.23 11.78 -2.15
CA TRP A 482 8.05 12.98 -2.19
C TRP A 482 7.59 13.94 -3.28
N ALA A 483 7.14 13.43 -4.43
CA ALA A 483 6.61 14.24 -5.52
C ALA A 483 5.26 14.84 -5.12
N GLY A 484 4.41 14.05 -4.45
CA GLY A 484 3.16 14.54 -3.87
C GLY A 484 3.39 15.70 -2.90
N LEU A 485 4.32 15.54 -1.94
CA LEU A 485 4.70 16.61 -1.02
C LEU A 485 5.29 17.83 -1.75
N ALA A 486 6.09 17.61 -2.79
CA ALA A 486 6.67 18.69 -3.59
C ALA A 486 5.60 19.52 -4.31
N VAL A 487 4.52 18.89 -4.82
CA VAL A 487 3.38 19.60 -5.41
C VAL A 487 2.72 20.51 -4.37
N THR A 488 2.33 20.00 -3.19
CA THR A 488 1.76 20.82 -2.11
C THR A 488 2.72 21.93 -1.67
N GLY A 489 4.01 21.61 -1.57
CA GLY A 489 5.08 22.57 -1.27
C GLY A 489 5.22 23.68 -2.31
N ALA A 490 5.10 23.36 -3.60
CA ALA A 490 5.14 24.32 -4.69
C ALA A 490 3.95 25.29 -4.62
N PHE A 491 2.74 24.80 -4.34
CA PHE A 491 1.57 25.65 -4.10
C PHE A 491 1.79 26.58 -2.89
N ALA A 492 2.31 26.05 -1.78
CA ALA A 492 2.60 26.84 -0.58
C ALA A 492 3.66 27.93 -0.87
N ALA A 493 4.74 27.57 -1.56
CA ALA A 493 5.81 28.49 -1.92
C ALA A 493 5.35 29.57 -2.91
N LEU A 494 4.55 29.21 -3.92
CA LEU A 494 4.00 30.14 -4.90
C LEU A 494 3.04 31.14 -4.22
N ALA A 495 2.09 30.65 -3.42
CA ALA A 495 1.16 31.50 -2.68
C ALA A 495 1.91 32.44 -1.72
N LEU A 496 2.91 31.92 -0.99
CA LEU A 496 3.71 32.72 -0.08
C LEU A 496 4.55 33.76 -0.82
N GLY A 497 5.21 33.38 -1.92
CA GLY A 497 5.98 34.30 -2.76
C GLY A 497 5.14 35.44 -3.33
N LEU A 498 3.92 35.13 -3.80
CA LEU A 498 2.96 36.15 -4.25
C LEU A 498 2.51 37.06 -3.10
N ALA A 499 2.24 36.51 -1.92
CA ALA A 499 1.86 37.29 -0.75
C ALA A 499 2.99 38.23 -0.28
N LEU A 500 4.24 37.74 -0.30
CA LEU A 500 5.43 38.53 0.03
C LEU A 500 5.68 39.67 -0.97
N ARG A 501 5.45 39.43 -2.27
CA ARG A 501 5.59 40.47 -3.30
C ARG A 501 4.53 41.58 -3.19
N ARG A 502 3.32 41.24 -2.73
CA ARG A 502 2.23 42.21 -2.50
C ARG A 502 2.29 42.92 -1.14
N ALA A 503 3.18 42.49 -0.24
CA ALA A 503 3.36 43.15 1.05
C ALA A 503 3.96 44.55 0.86
N PRO A 504 3.43 45.60 1.50
CA PRO A 504 3.95 46.95 1.36
C PRO A 504 5.41 47.03 1.81
N ARG A 505 6.24 47.74 1.03
CA ARG A 505 7.70 47.84 1.24
C ARG A 505 8.11 48.90 2.25
N ARG A 506 7.19 49.76 2.73
CA ARG A 506 7.46 50.81 3.72
C ARG A 506 6.41 50.78 4.83
N PRO A 507 6.81 50.97 6.11
CA PRO A 507 5.85 51.37 7.13
C PRO A 507 5.37 52.78 6.78
N GLU A 508 4.07 53.00 6.68
CA GLU A 508 3.50 54.34 6.63
C GLU A 508 3.83 55.03 7.96
N THR A 509 4.88 55.84 7.97
CA THR A 509 5.13 56.83 9.00
C THR A 509 4.44 58.12 8.59
N THR A 510 3.18 58.30 9.01
CA THR A 510 2.63 59.63 9.26
C THR A 510 1.46 59.49 10.23
N PRO A 511 1.58 59.99 11.47
CA PRO A 511 0.39 60.36 12.22
C PRO A 511 -0.15 61.63 11.55
N VAL A 512 -1.32 61.53 10.93
CA VAL A 512 -2.09 62.73 10.58
C VAL A 512 -2.68 63.23 11.90
N ASP A 513 -2.05 64.27 12.44
CA ASP A 513 -2.52 65.03 13.59
C ASP A 513 -3.72 65.87 13.12
N TRP A 514 -4.93 65.43 13.47
CA TRP A 514 -6.14 66.25 13.30
C TRP A 514 -6.28 67.13 14.55
N ARG A 515 -5.69 68.32 14.50
CA ARG A 515 -6.11 69.44 15.34
C ARG A 515 -7.28 70.16 14.71
#